data_AF-A0A933C5V7-F1
#
_entry.id   AF-A0A933C5V7-F1
#
_cell.length_a   1.000
_cell.length_b   1.000
_cell.length_c   1.000
_cell.angle_alpha   90.00
_cell.angle_beta   90.00
_cell.angle_gamma   90.00
#
_symmetry.space_group_name_H-M   'P 1'
#
loop_
_entity.id
_entity.type
_entity.pdbx_description
1 polymer ?
#
loop_
_entity_poly.entity_id
_entity_poly.type
_entity_poly.pdbx_seq_one_letter_code
_entity_poly.pdbx_strand_id
1 'polypeptide(L)'
;MDYPLYPPTGCADDILSILVHAESLRYARTGVVLPDKPASARAWQEPLGNAVGLALRALIALLPNVAVAALQQAVWRKLAAPNLFPFEPSHPRLAEAEALARELAAGGAPPALLILFTHPPVTGEWLNLNFELTRHALWAMGRLRPSVGRPNLIVAVDPFALDGFGLLLEGVYAAFMGGAHLGFDRLASHRGRLSRWLVGYTAWSRIAHRLARRLRAGGEVGIPLGGGVPTTSRALYSAKEYVWDLRRRRPGRASPAETLRALAAAEPDFAAFAESGLTGPALRRNAWRMLEAWCVATVSGAWRPDAAAEAEPSADRAALTPRARRAAEACARAMGYGQAEAAAAADRLDEELRRETPYRLRLFRVIAGRVARRRPLVIVPLNHGAPPDMGMVWGEPAALVGARGDAFELAYPGGRREALSFDAFARAFVRKNLP
;
A
#
# COMPACT_ATOMS: atom_id res chain seq x y z
N MET A 1 -25.11 -15.50 -8.53
CA MET A 1 -24.72 -14.49 -9.55
C MET A 1 -23.20 -14.58 -9.62
N ASP A 2 -22.68 -15.37 -10.57
CA ASP A 2 -21.30 -15.85 -10.51
C ASP A 2 -20.36 -14.86 -11.19
N TYR A 3 -19.79 -13.97 -10.38
CA TYR A 3 -18.73 -13.07 -10.80
C TYR A 3 -17.38 -13.59 -10.29
N PRO A 4 -16.38 -13.68 -11.18
CA PRO A 4 -15.15 -12.97 -10.95
C PRO A 4 -15.25 -11.67 -11.75
N LEU A 5 -15.45 -10.54 -11.06
CA LEU A 5 -15.50 -9.19 -11.69
C LEU A 5 -14.31 -8.92 -12.61
N TYR A 6 -13.22 -9.66 -12.41
CA TYR A 6 -12.00 -9.52 -13.14
C TYR A 6 -11.45 -10.93 -13.44
N PRO A 7 -11.35 -11.34 -14.72
CA PRO A 7 -10.72 -12.61 -15.06
C PRO A 7 -9.25 -12.58 -14.67
N PRO A 8 -8.68 -13.71 -14.20
CA PRO A 8 -7.31 -13.73 -13.73
C PRO A 8 -6.33 -13.47 -14.88
N THR A 9 -5.29 -12.69 -14.59
CA THR A 9 -4.25 -12.27 -15.53
C THR A 9 -2.99 -13.13 -15.44
N GLY A 10 -2.84 -13.90 -14.36
CA GLY A 10 -1.65 -14.69 -14.06
C GLY A 10 -0.46 -13.85 -13.56
N CYS A 11 -0.65 -12.57 -13.25
CA CYS A 11 0.38 -11.72 -12.68
C CYS A 11 0.09 -11.41 -11.20
N ALA A 12 0.99 -10.71 -10.52
CA ALA A 12 0.83 -10.39 -9.10
C ALA A 12 -0.45 -9.58 -8.77
N ASP A 13 -1.05 -8.93 -9.77
CA ASP A 13 -2.30 -8.19 -9.62
C ASP A 13 -3.51 -9.12 -9.37
N ASP A 14 -3.41 -10.42 -9.67
CA ASP A 14 -4.46 -11.41 -9.30
C ASP A 14 -4.70 -11.47 -7.79
N ILE A 15 -3.67 -11.19 -6.97
CA ILE A 15 -3.83 -11.10 -5.50
C ILE A 15 -4.76 -9.93 -5.12
N LEU A 16 -4.76 -8.86 -5.91
CA LEU A 16 -5.68 -7.73 -5.69
C LEU A 16 -7.08 -8.08 -6.18
N SER A 17 -7.21 -8.84 -7.27
CA SER A 17 -8.51 -9.36 -7.71
C SER A 17 -9.17 -10.26 -6.67
N ILE A 18 -8.40 -11.00 -5.87
CA ILE A 18 -8.93 -11.75 -4.70
C ILE A 18 -9.55 -10.82 -3.66
N LEU A 19 -8.90 -9.70 -3.33
CA LEU A 19 -9.49 -8.70 -2.41
C LEU A 19 -10.76 -8.09 -2.99
N VAL A 20 -10.78 -7.91 -4.32
CA VAL A 20 -11.93 -7.37 -5.02
C VAL A 20 -13.11 -8.32 -5.01
N HIS A 21 -12.83 -9.61 -5.13
CA HIS A 21 -13.82 -10.63 -4.91
C HIS A 21 -14.34 -10.63 -3.46
N ALA A 22 -13.47 -10.57 -2.45
CA ALA A 22 -13.87 -10.47 -1.04
C ALA A 22 -14.81 -9.28 -0.79
N GLU A 23 -14.49 -8.11 -1.32
CA GLU A 23 -15.31 -6.92 -1.15
C GLU A 23 -16.66 -7.05 -1.85
N SER A 24 -16.69 -7.72 -3.01
CA SER A 24 -17.94 -7.97 -3.73
C SER A 24 -18.86 -8.92 -2.96
N LEU A 25 -18.29 -9.94 -2.30
CA LEU A 25 -19.03 -10.78 -1.36
C LEU A 25 -19.53 -9.97 -0.15
N ARG A 26 -18.76 -8.99 0.33
CA ARG A 26 -19.20 -8.07 1.38
C ARG A 26 -20.38 -7.23 0.92
N TYR A 27 -20.32 -6.62 -0.25
CA TYR A 27 -21.42 -5.85 -0.83
C TYR A 27 -22.70 -6.67 -1.01
N ALA A 28 -22.58 -7.90 -1.51
CA ALA A 28 -23.71 -8.81 -1.62
C ALA A 28 -24.36 -9.09 -0.25
N ARG A 29 -23.56 -9.29 0.81
CA ARG A 29 -24.06 -9.50 2.18
C ARG A 29 -24.71 -8.24 2.77
N THR A 30 -24.17 -7.07 2.50
CA THR A 30 -24.66 -5.79 3.06
C THR A 30 -25.71 -5.11 2.17
N GLY A 31 -26.12 -5.72 1.06
CA GLY A 31 -27.10 -5.16 0.13
C GLY A 31 -26.62 -3.91 -0.61
N VAL A 32 -25.31 -3.69 -0.73
CA VAL A 32 -24.76 -2.54 -1.47
C VAL A 32 -24.90 -2.82 -2.96
N VAL A 33 -25.66 -1.96 -3.66
CA VAL A 33 -25.85 -2.03 -5.10
C VAL A 33 -24.86 -1.10 -5.79
N LEU A 34 -24.00 -1.68 -6.63
CA LEU A 34 -23.06 -0.91 -7.45
C LEU A 34 -23.72 -0.47 -8.78
N PRO A 35 -23.33 0.68 -9.35
CA PRO A 35 -23.73 1.07 -10.69
C PRO A 35 -23.40 0.00 -11.73
N ASP A 36 -24.34 -0.27 -12.65
CA ASP A 36 -24.07 -1.15 -13.79
C ASP A 36 -23.09 -0.49 -14.78
N LYS A 37 -22.09 -1.25 -15.21
CA LYS A 37 -20.98 -0.79 -16.06
C LYS A 37 -20.81 -1.80 -17.21
N PRO A 38 -21.69 -1.78 -18.23
CA PRO A 38 -21.71 -2.80 -19.26
C PRO A 38 -20.38 -2.83 -20.03
N ALA A 39 -19.96 -4.03 -20.45
CA ALA A 39 -18.67 -4.24 -21.10
C ALA A 39 -18.47 -3.36 -22.35
N SER A 40 -19.55 -3.11 -23.10
CA SER A 40 -19.56 -2.21 -24.26
C SER A 40 -19.26 -0.76 -23.88
N ALA A 41 -19.89 -0.23 -22.83
CA ALA A 41 -19.61 1.12 -22.33
C ALA A 41 -18.18 1.22 -21.80
N ARG A 42 -17.71 0.19 -21.08
CA ARG A 42 -16.35 0.13 -20.56
C ARG A 42 -15.30 0.15 -21.69
N ALA A 43 -15.59 -0.49 -22.82
CA ALA A 43 -14.68 -0.54 -23.97
C ALA A 43 -14.40 0.84 -24.60
N TRP A 44 -15.33 1.81 -24.48
CA TRP A 44 -15.21 3.12 -25.14
C TRP A 44 -15.09 4.30 -24.16
N GLN A 45 -15.89 4.32 -23.08
CA GLN A 45 -15.91 5.43 -22.13
C GLN A 45 -14.66 5.44 -21.24
N GLU A 46 -14.16 4.27 -20.86
CA GLU A 46 -13.00 4.17 -19.98
C GLU A 46 -11.71 4.65 -20.68
N PRO A 47 -11.39 4.24 -21.94
CA PRO A 47 -10.26 4.81 -22.67
C PRO A 47 -10.39 6.31 -22.94
N LEU A 48 -11.61 6.79 -23.23
CA LEU A 48 -11.88 8.21 -23.42
C LEU A 48 -11.57 8.99 -22.14
N GLY A 49 -12.09 8.53 -21.00
CA GLY A 49 -11.80 9.12 -19.69
C GLY A 49 -10.31 9.10 -19.39
N ASN A 50 -9.63 7.99 -19.65
CA ASN A 50 -8.18 7.88 -19.48
C ASN A 50 -7.42 8.91 -20.33
N ALA A 51 -7.81 9.10 -21.59
CA ALA A 51 -7.20 10.10 -22.46
C ALA A 51 -7.40 11.53 -21.93
N VAL A 52 -8.61 11.85 -21.46
CA VAL A 52 -8.91 13.15 -20.81
C VAL A 52 -8.06 13.33 -19.55
N GLY A 53 -7.96 12.32 -18.68
CA GLY A 53 -7.11 12.39 -17.48
C GLY A 53 -5.63 12.59 -17.80
N LEU A 54 -5.11 11.96 -18.85
CA LEU A 54 -3.74 12.19 -19.35
C LEU A 54 -3.56 13.60 -19.92
N ALA A 55 -4.56 14.12 -20.64
CA ALA A 55 -4.55 15.49 -21.17
C ALA A 55 -4.55 16.51 -20.02
N LEU A 56 -5.41 16.34 -19.01
CA LEU A 56 -5.44 17.17 -17.81
C LEU A 56 -4.09 17.16 -17.07
N ARG A 57 -3.48 15.99 -16.94
CA ARG A 57 -2.12 15.88 -16.39
C ARG A 57 -1.11 16.67 -17.21
N ALA A 58 -1.13 16.56 -18.54
CA ALA A 58 -0.23 17.29 -19.42
C ALA A 58 -0.42 18.81 -19.28
N LEU A 59 -1.68 19.28 -19.17
CA LEU A 59 -2.00 20.69 -18.94
C LEU A 59 -1.48 21.18 -17.59
N ILE A 60 -1.74 20.44 -16.50
CA ILE A 60 -1.16 20.77 -15.18
C ILE A 60 0.36 20.75 -15.24
N ALA A 61 0.95 19.91 -16.10
CA ALA A 61 2.38 19.84 -16.25
C ALA A 61 3.01 21.10 -16.86
N LEU A 62 2.22 22.00 -17.45
CA LEU A 62 2.64 23.30 -17.96
C LEU A 62 2.58 24.41 -16.90
N LEU A 63 1.87 24.19 -15.79
CA LEU A 63 1.71 25.21 -14.75
C LEU A 63 2.96 25.32 -13.86
N PRO A 64 3.32 26.52 -13.38
CA PRO A 64 4.35 26.69 -12.36
C PRO A 64 4.05 25.86 -11.11
N ASN A 65 5.09 25.37 -10.43
CA ASN A 65 4.92 24.53 -9.23
C ASN A 65 4.07 25.20 -8.14
N VAL A 66 4.20 26.52 -7.98
CA VAL A 66 3.39 27.31 -7.03
C VAL A 66 1.90 27.23 -7.36
N ALA A 67 1.54 27.33 -8.65
CA ALA A 67 0.15 27.23 -9.09
C ALA A 67 -0.41 25.81 -8.90
N VAL A 68 0.40 24.78 -9.20
CA VAL A 68 0.01 23.37 -8.96
C VAL A 68 -0.20 23.12 -7.47
N ALA A 69 0.69 23.62 -6.62
CA ALA A 69 0.55 23.50 -5.18
C ALA A 69 -0.71 24.21 -4.68
N ALA A 70 -0.97 25.45 -5.12
CA ALA A 70 -2.18 26.19 -4.76
C ALA A 70 -3.46 25.45 -5.19
N LEU A 71 -3.49 24.89 -6.41
CA LEU A 71 -4.60 24.10 -6.91
C LEU A 71 -4.84 22.84 -6.07
N GLN A 72 -3.78 22.07 -5.79
CA GLN A 72 -3.88 20.88 -4.93
C GLN A 72 -4.42 21.26 -3.55
N GLN A 73 -3.91 22.34 -2.96
CA GLN A 73 -4.35 22.80 -1.65
C GLN A 73 -5.83 23.21 -1.64
N ALA A 74 -6.30 23.91 -2.68
CA ALA A 74 -7.70 24.26 -2.81
C ALA A 74 -8.60 23.01 -2.90
N VAL A 75 -8.18 22.01 -3.68
CA VAL A 75 -8.90 20.73 -3.81
C VAL A 75 -8.95 19.98 -2.48
N TRP A 76 -7.82 19.77 -1.81
CA TRP A 76 -7.78 19.03 -0.55
C TRP A 76 -8.50 19.76 0.58
N ARG A 77 -8.43 21.10 0.64
CA ARG A 77 -9.22 21.89 1.59
C ARG A 77 -10.72 21.69 1.39
N LYS A 78 -11.19 21.64 0.13
CA LYS A 78 -12.60 21.39 -0.17
C LYS A 78 -13.03 19.99 0.26
N LEU A 79 -12.16 18.99 0.07
CA LEU A 79 -12.44 17.60 0.46
C LEU A 79 -12.41 17.39 1.98
N ALA A 80 -11.55 18.13 2.70
CA ALA A 80 -11.44 18.05 4.15
C ALA A 80 -12.55 18.79 4.92
N ALA A 81 -13.28 19.70 4.27
CA ALA A 81 -14.35 20.46 4.91
C ALA A 81 -15.48 19.51 5.43
N PRO A 82 -16.06 19.77 6.61
CA PRO A 82 -15.89 20.97 7.44
C PRO A 82 -14.71 20.93 8.44
N ASN A 83 -14.06 19.77 8.63
CA ASN A 83 -13.09 19.56 9.70
C ASN A 83 -11.66 19.92 9.24
N LEU A 84 -11.32 21.21 9.31
CA LEU A 84 -10.01 21.72 8.93
C LEU A 84 -9.08 21.86 10.13
N PHE A 85 -7.87 21.29 10.04
CA PHE A 85 -6.83 21.50 11.03
C PHE A 85 -5.85 22.58 10.55
N PRO A 86 -5.48 23.57 11.38
CA PRO A 86 -4.47 24.55 11.00
C PRO A 86 -3.13 23.84 10.75
N PHE A 87 -2.43 24.22 9.69
CA PHE A 87 -1.04 23.79 9.50
C PHE A 87 -0.11 24.77 10.18
N GLU A 88 0.77 24.24 11.01
CA GLU A 88 1.76 24.99 11.75
C GLU A 88 3.11 24.91 11.01
N PRO A 89 3.43 25.87 10.12
CA PRO A 89 4.69 25.85 9.38
C PRO A 89 5.90 25.94 10.32
N SER A 90 5.75 26.57 11.49
CA SER A 90 6.79 26.72 12.52
C SER A 90 6.95 25.51 13.43
N HIS A 91 6.27 24.38 13.15
CA HIS A 91 6.35 23.21 14.01
C HIS A 91 7.81 22.73 14.16
N PRO A 92 8.32 22.49 15.40
CA PRO A 92 9.73 22.15 15.65
C PRO A 92 10.24 20.97 14.83
N ARG A 93 9.43 19.92 14.65
CA ARG A 93 9.79 18.73 13.84
C ARG A 93 10.01 19.04 12.36
N LEU A 94 9.32 20.03 11.81
CA LEU A 94 9.55 20.46 10.43
C LEU A 94 10.85 21.25 10.32
N ALA A 95 11.17 22.10 11.31
CA ALA A 95 12.45 22.80 11.38
C ALA A 95 13.64 21.83 11.54
N GLU A 96 13.48 20.81 12.39
CA GLU A 96 14.44 19.70 12.54
C GLU A 96 14.66 18.94 11.22
N ALA A 97 13.58 18.60 10.51
CA ALA A 97 13.67 17.92 9.22
C ALA A 97 14.35 18.80 8.16
N GLU A 98 14.09 20.11 8.17
CA GLU A 98 14.72 21.08 7.29
C GLU A 98 16.23 21.22 7.57
N ALA A 99 16.60 21.28 8.85
CA ALA A 99 18.01 21.33 9.28
C ALA A 99 18.75 20.06 8.85
N LEU A 100 18.15 18.88 9.09
CA LEU A 100 18.70 17.59 8.68
C LEU A 100 18.85 17.50 7.14
N ALA A 101 17.86 17.98 6.39
CA ALA A 101 17.93 18.00 4.94
C ALA A 101 19.05 18.91 4.41
N ARG A 102 19.25 20.08 5.05
CA ARG A 102 20.34 21.02 4.72
C ARG A 102 21.71 20.45 5.03
N GLU A 103 21.88 19.82 6.20
CA GLU A 103 23.13 19.14 6.58
C GLU A 103 23.52 18.08 5.54
N LEU A 104 22.57 17.23 5.14
CA LEU A 104 22.82 16.18 4.15
C LEU A 104 23.10 16.75 2.75
N ALA A 105 22.45 17.85 2.38
CA ALA A 105 22.68 18.52 1.11
C ALA A 105 24.08 19.14 1.03
N ALA A 106 24.66 19.58 2.16
CA ALA A 106 26.04 20.09 2.21
C ALA A 106 27.07 19.03 1.80
N GLY A 107 26.73 17.74 1.95
CA GLY A 107 27.53 16.60 1.47
C GLY A 107 27.45 16.33 -0.04
N GLY A 108 26.78 17.20 -0.82
CA GLY A 108 26.80 17.19 -2.29
C GLY A 108 25.41 17.19 -2.92
N ALA A 109 24.72 16.04 -2.91
CA ALA A 109 23.42 15.93 -3.57
C ALA A 109 22.27 16.18 -2.57
N PRO A 110 21.24 16.96 -2.94
CA PRO A 110 20.11 17.18 -2.06
C PRO A 110 19.39 15.86 -1.76
N PRO A 111 19.01 15.61 -0.50
CA PRO A 111 18.35 14.37 -0.11
C PRO A 111 16.97 14.25 -0.78
N ALA A 112 16.52 13.02 -0.96
CA ALA A 112 15.12 12.76 -1.24
C ALA A 112 14.28 13.00 0.01
N LEU A 113 12.99 13.30 -0.16
CA LEU A 113 12.05 13.52 0.94
C LEU A 113 10.91 12.52 0.88
N LEU A 114 10.61 11.91 2.02
CA LEU A 114 9.51 10.98 2.19
C LEU A 114 8.68 11.37 3.42
N ILE A 115 7.44 11.80 3.20
CA ILE A 115 6.46 11.95 4.28
C ILE A 115 5.73 10.61 4.43
N LEU A 116 5.84 9.98 5.59
CA LEU A 116 5.12 8.76 5.91
C LEU A 116 3.97 9.13 6.84
N PHE A 117 2.74 8.83 6.45
CA PHE A 117 1.59 9.17 7.26
C PHE A 117 0.66 8.00 7.55
N THR A 118 -0.01 8.09 8.69
CA THR A 118 -1.08 7.15 9.08
C THR A 118 -2.25 7.19 8.10
N HIS A 119 -3.10 6.17 8.12
CA HIS A 119 -4.33 6.16 7.35
C HIS A 119 -5.51 5.95 8.29
N PRO A 120 -6.12 7.02 8.85
CA PRO A 120 -7.23 6.89 9.77
C PRO A 120 -8.40 6.10 9.16
N PRO A 121 -9.30 5.56 10.00
CA PRO A 121 -10.47 4.82 9.54
C PRO A 121 -11.30 5.65 8.55
N VAL A 122 -11.85 5.00 7.53
CA VAL A 122 -12.64 5.66 6.48
C VAL A 122 -14.11 5.73 6.90
N THR A 123 -14.38 6.24 8.10
CA THR A 123 -15.71 6.21 8.73
C THR A 123 -16.00 7.49 9.50
N GLY A 124 -17.19 8.09 9.30
CA GLY A 124 -17.64 9.25 10.06
C GLY A 124 -16.65 10.42 10.01
N GLU A 125 -16.31 10.96 11.18
CA GLU A 125 -15.44 12.13 11.34
C GLU A 125 -13.99 11.89 10.88
N TRP A 126 -13.54 10.62 10.88
CA TRP A 126 -12.18 10.22 10.49
C TRP A 126 -11.91 10.33 8.99
N LEU A 127 -12.97 10.34 8.15
CA LEU A 127 -12.83 10.47 6.70
C LEU A 127 -12.10 11.77 6.32
N ASN A 128 -12.50 12.88 6.94
CA ASN A 128 -11.91 14.20 6.68
C ASN A 128 -10.44 14.24 7.08
N LEU A 129 -10.06 13.46 8.10
CA LEU A 129 -8.69 13.39 8.60
C LEU A 129 -7.71 12.81 7.57
N ASN A 130 -8.15 11.89 6.71
CA ASN A 130 -7.33 11.38 5.60
C ASN A 130 -6.96 12.51 4.60
N PHE A 131 -7.92 13.39 4.30
CA PHE A 131 -7.69 14.54 3.43
C PHE A 131 -6.77 15.57 4.09
N GLU A 132 -6.93 15.78 5.40
CA GLU A 132 -6.08 16.67 6.19
C GLU A 132 -4.64 16.17 6.29
N LEU A 133 -4.40 14.89 6.58
CA LEU A 133 -3.06 14.29 6.56
C LEU A 133 -2.39 14.47 5.19
N THR A 134 -3.15 14.25 4.12
CA THR A 134 -2.65 14.45 2.75
C THR A 134 -2.28 15.90 2.49
N ARG A 135 -3.12 16.84 2.92
CA ARG A 135 -2.93 18.28 2.77
C ARG A 135 -1.68 18.77 3.53
N HIS A 136 -1.53 18.33 4.78
CA HIS A 136 -0.38 18.61 5.65
C HIS A 136 0.91 17.99 5.10
N ALA A 137 0.87 16.78 4.56
CA ALA A 137 2.01 16.17 3.88
C ALA A 137 2.47 16.99 2.66
N LEU A 138 1.54 17.47 1.83
CA LEU A 138 1.85 18.33 0.68
C LEU A 138 2.47 19.66 1.11
N TRP A 139 1.93 20.28 2.16
CA TRP A 139 2.49 21.52 2.70
C TRP A 139 3.88 21.33 3.29
N ALA A 140 4.10 20.27 4.07
CA ALA A 140 5.42 19.96 4.60
C ALA A 140 6.43 19.73 3.47
N MET A 141 6.07 19.01 2.40
CA MET A 141 6.96 18.85 1.25
C MET A 141 7.30 20.18 0.58
N GLY A 142 6.30 21.05 0.36
CA GLY A 142 6.51 22.38 -0.21
C GLY A 142 7.38 23.27 0.66
N ARG A 143 7.25 23.18 1.98
CA ARG A 143 8.07 23.90 2.96
C ARG A 143 9.51 23.40 2.98
N LEU A 144 9.70 22.09 3.08
CA LEU A 144 11.02 21.49 3.24
C LEU A 144 11.86 21.60 1.97
N ARG A 145 11.22 21.64 0.79
CA ARG A 145 11.89 21.66 -0.52
C ARG A 145 11.17 22.55 -1.55
N PRO A 146 11.12 23.88 -1.33
CA PRO A 146 10.37 24.80 -2.19
C PRO A 146 10.90 24.84 -3.63
N SER A 147 12.17 24.50 -3.85
CA SER A 147 12.85 24.62 -5.14
C SER A 147 12.92 23.34 -5.97
N VAL A 148 12.58 22.16 -5.42
CA VAL A 148 13.05 20.88 -6.00
C VAL A 148 11.99 20.03 -6.71
N GLY A 149 10.70 20.34 -6.62
CA GLY A 149 9.74 19.72 -7.54
C GLY A 149 8.25 19.76 -7.17
N ARG A 150 7.47 19.05 -8.00
CA ARG A 150 6.05 18.78 -7.77
C ARG A 150 5.91 17.61 -6.79
N PRO A 151 5.40 17.84 -5.57
CA PRO A 151 5.23 16.77 -4.60
C PRO A 151 4.30 15.70 -5.15
N ASN A 152 4.67 14.43 -4.98
CA ASN A 152 3.82 13.33 -5.38
C ASN A 152 3.24 12.63 -4.15
N LEU A 153 2.08 12.02 -4.35
CA LEU A 153 1.44 11.18 -3.35
C LEU A 153 1.39 9.77 -3.91
N ILE A 154 1.59 8.77 -3.08
CA ILE A 154 1.13 7.42 -3.42
C ILE A 154 -0.35 7.37 -3.08
N VAL A 155 -1.17 7.16 -4.11
CA VAL A 155 -2.62 7.08 -3.97
C VAL A 155 -3.07 5.78 -4.61
N ALA A 156 -3.89 5.02 -3.90
CA ALA A 156 -4.53 3.86 -4.46
C ALA A 156 -5.70 4.31 -5.34
N VAL A 157 -5.70 3.86 -6.59
CA VAL A 157 -6.84 4.00 -7.51
C VAL A 157 -7.61 2.69 -7.36
N ASP A 158 -8.49 2.69 -6.36
CA ASP A 158 -9.20 1.49 -5.91
C ASP A 158 -10.49 1.30 -6.69
N PRO A 159 -10.74 0.11 -7.27
CA PRO A 159 -12.00 -0.17 -7.96
C PRO A 159 -13.20 0.13 -7.05
N PHE A 160 -13.15 -0.23 -5.77
CA PHE A 160 -14.26 0.00 -4.83
C PHE A 160 -14.63 1.47 -4.64
N ALA A 161 -13.63 2.35 -4.58
CA ALA A 161 -13.85 3.79 -4.45
C ALA A 161 -14.38 4.38 -5.77
N LEU A 162 -14.01 3.77 -6.91
CA LEU A 162 -14.41 4.20 -8.24
C LEU A 162 -15.69 3.51 -8.73
N ASP A 163 -16.13 2.45 -8.07
CA ASP A 163 -17.32 1.70 -8.43
C ASP A 163 -18.57 2.59 -8.31
N GLY A 164 -18.56 3.54 -7.36
CA GLY A 164 -19.58 4.58 -7.25
C GLY A 164 -19.54 5.68 -8.35
N PHE A 165 -18.50 5.74 -9.17
CA PHE A 165 -18.41 6.71 -10.27
C PHE A 165 -18.84 6.12 -11.62
N GLY A 166 -19.33 7.00 -12.50
CA GLY A 166 -19.48 6.66 -13.92
C GLY A 166 -18.12 6.37 -14.58
N LEU A 167 -18.13 5.52 -15.61
CA LEU A 167 -16.93 5.01 -16.30
C LEU A 167 -16.00 6.13 -16.82
N LEU A 168 -16.56 7.23 -17.31
CA LEU A 168 -15.78 8.37 -17.78
C LEU A 168 -14.96 8.99 -16.64
N LEU A 169 -15.60 9.27 -15.50
CA LEU A 169 -14.95 9.87 -14.34
C LEU A 169 -13.92 8.92 -13.71
N GLU A 170 -14.24 7.62 -13.66
CA GLU A 170 -13.29 6.58 -13.26
C GLU A 170 -12.01 6.64 -14.12
N GLY A 171 -12.15 6.68 -15.45
CA GLY A 171 -11.01 6.77 -16.36
C GLY A 171 -10.22 8.07 -16.19
N VAL A 172 -10.93 9.22 -16.09
CA VAL A 172 -10.29 10.53 -15.84
C VAL A 172 -9.46 10.48 -14.57
N TYR A 173 -10.05 10.02 -13.46
CA TYR A 173 -9.39 9.93 -12.17
C TYR A 173 -8.18 8.98 -12.20
N ALA A 174 -8.36 7.77 -12.75
CA ALA A 174 -7.30 6.76 -12.80
C ALA A 174 -6.07 7.25 -13.57
N ALA A 175 -6.27 7.82 -14.76
CA ALA A 175 -5.19 8.36 -15.57
C ALA A 175 -4.54 9.61 -14.96
N PHE A 176 -5.37 10.52 -14.43
CA PHE A 176 -4.89 11.74 -13.81
C PHE A 176 -4.04 11.44 -12.57
N MET A 177 -4.58 10.70 -11.60
CA MET A 177 -3.86 10.33 -10.37
C MET A 177 -2.64 9.46 -10.67
N GLY A 178 -2.79 8.54 -11.64
CA GLY A 178 -1.71 7.70 -12.13
C GLY A 178 -0.51 8.47 -12.66
N GLY A 179 -0.72 9.64 -13.27
CA GLY A 179 0.35 10.41 -13.90
C GLY A 179 0.77 11.69 -13.18
N ALA A 180 -0.15 12.41 -12.54
CA ALA A 180 0.13 13.62 -11.76
C ALA A 180 0.73 13.29 -10.39
N HIS A 181 0.36 12.13 -9.84
CA HIS A 181 0.90 11.57 -8.61
C HIS A 181 1.58 10.21 -8.90
N LEU A 182 1.94 9.49 -7.84
CA LEU A 182 2.30 8.08 -7.91
C LEU A 182 1.06 7.21 -7.69
N GLY A 183 -0.05 7.57 -8.36
CA GLY A 183 -1.28 6.79 -8.34
C GLY A 183 -1.00 5.38 -8.84
N PHE A 184 -1.41 4.38 -8.08
CA PHE A 184 -1.34 2.99 -8.50
C PHE A 184 -2.74 2.42 -8.63
N ASP A 185 -3.00 1.85 -9.79
CA ASP A 185 -4.25 1.19 -10.08
C ASP A 185 -4.13 -0.27 -9.71
N ARG A 186 -5.00 -0.69 -8.77
CA ARG A 186 -5.02 -2.05 -8.25
C ARG A 186 -5.40 -3.08 -9.32
N LEU A 187 -6.10 -2.67 -10.37
CA LEU A 187 -6.61 -3.55 -11.41
C LEU A 187 -6.24 -3.07 -12.82
N ALA A 188 -5.15 -2.33 -12.98
CA ALA A 188 -4.70 -1.84 -14.28
C ALA A 188 -4.59 -2.95 -15.34
N SER A 189 -4.13 -4.14 -14.92
CA SER A 189 -3.98 -5.31 -15.78
C SER A 189 -5.30 -5.95 -16.19
N HIS A 190 -6.40 -5.67 -15.48
CA HIS A 190 -7.74 -6.18 -15.79
C HIS A 190 -8.57 -5.21 -16.64
N ARG A 191 -8.09 -3.98 -16.86
CA ARG A 191 -8.73 -3.05 -17.79
C ARG A 191 -8.70 -3.57 -19.23
N GLY A 192 -9.63 -3.07 -20.06
CA GLY A 192 -9.69 -3.35 -21.49
C GLY A 192 -8.39 -2.97 -22.21
N ARG A 193 -8.13 -3.56 -23.38
CA ARG A 193 -6.83 -3.45 -24.10
C ARG A 193 -6.34 -2.00 -24.27
N LEU A 194 -7.24 -1.09 -24.68
CA LEU A 194 -6.90 0.33 -24.89
C LEU A 194 -6.61 1.05 -23.58
N SER A 195 -7.50 0.94 -22.58
CA SER A 195 -7.26 1.49 -21.24
C SER A 195 -5.97 0.96 -20.63
N ARG A 196 -5.72 -0.35 -20.72
CA ARG A 196 -4.48 -0.98 -20.23
C ARG A 196 -3.25 -0.44 -20.93
N TRP A 197 -3.31 -0.15 -22.22
CA TRP A 197 -2.21 0.51 -22.93
C TRP A 197 -1.96 1.92 -22.39
N LEU A 198 -3.02 2.71 -22.18
CA LEU A 198 -2.94 4.08 -21.67
C LEU A 198 -2.44 4.16 -20.22
N VAL A 199 -3.00 3.37 -19.32
CA VAL A 199 -2.76 3.48 -17.88
C VAL A 199 -2.05 2.29 -17.27
N GLY A 200 -1.68 1.24 -18.03
CA GLY A 200 -1.03 0.05 -17.47
C GLY A 200 0.28 0.35 -16.74
N TYR A 201 0.96 1.47 -17.03
CA TYR A 201 2.13 1.93 -16.29
C TYR A 201 1.84 2.21 -14.79
N THR A 202 0.57 2.37 -14.42
CA THR A 202 0.10 2.60 -13.05
C THR A 202 -0.15 1.30 -12.28
N ALA A 203 -0.01 0.13 -12.90
CA ALA A 203 -0.25 -1.15 -12.24
C ALA A 203 0.46 -1.24 -10.88
N TRP A 204 -0.23 -1.78 -9.88
CA TRP A 204 0.31 -1.94 -8.52
C TRP A 204 1.65 -2.66 -8.50
N SER A 205 1.85 -3.70 -9.32
CA SER A 205 3.13 -4.40 -9.45
C SER A 205 4.32 -3.50 -9.80
N ARG A 206 4.08 -2.29 -10.35
CA ARG A 206 5.08 -1.30 -10.75
C ARG A 206 5.32 -0.21 -9.71
N ILE A 207 4.49 -0.08 -8.67
CA ILE A 207 4.55 1.06 -7.71
C ILE A 207 5.89 1.13 -6.99
N ALA A 208 6.43 -0.01 -6.55
CA ALA A 208 7.71 -0.08 -5.86
C ALA A 208 8.88 0.44 -6.73
N HIS A 209 8.85 0.16 -8.04
CA HIS A 209 9.84 0.67 -8.98
C HIS A 209 9.66 2.17 -9.23
N ARG A 210 8.42 2.63 -9.43
CA ARG A 210 8.09 4.05 -9.65
C ARG A 210 8.49 4.91 -8.46
N LEU A 211 8.16 4.48 -7.24
CA LEU A 211 8.57 5.11 -5.98
C LEU A 211 10.10 5.20 -5.90
N ALA A 212 10.79 4.07 -6.05
CA ALA A 212 12.24 4.05 -5.96
C ALA A 212 12.89 4.96 -7.00
N ARG A 213 12.38 4.98 -8.25
CA ARG A 213 12.87 5.87 -9.31
C ARG A 213 12.67 7.34 -8.94
N ARG A 214 11.50 7.71 -8.41
CA ARG A 214 11.20 9.09 -8.02
C ARG A 214 12.09 9.56 -6.87
N LEU A 215 12.22 8.77 -5.81
CA LEU A 215 13.07 9.12 -4.67
C LEU A 215 14.56 9.11 -5.04
N ARG A 216 15.03 8.19 -5.89
CA ARG A 216 16.42 8.20 -6.37
C ARG A 216 16.79 9.44 -7.17
N ALA A 217 15.83 10.03 -7.87
CA ALA A 217 16.00 11.31 -8.55
C ALA A 217 15.99 12.51 -7.56
N GLY A 218 15.82 12.25 -6.26
CA GLY A 218 15.67 13.25 -5.22
C GLY A 218 14.34 13.96 -5.27
N GLY A 219 13.26 13.26 -5.63
CA GLY A 219 11.90 13.80 -5.52
C GLY A 219 11.34 13.72 -4.10
N GLU A 220 10.17 14.33 -3.93
CA GLU A 220 9.35 14.32 -2.72
C GLU A 220 8.14 13.40 -2.90
N VAL A 221 7.90 12.53 -1.93
CA VAL A 221 6.73 11.63 -1.94
C VAL A 221 6.06 11.60 -0.58
N GLY A 222 4.74 11.74 -0.54
CA GLY A 222 3.90 11.35 0.59
C GLY A 222 3.32 9.95 0.41
N ILE A 223 3.36 9.11 1.45
CA ILE A 223 2.81 7.74 1.42
C ILE A 223 1.93 7.49 2.67
N PRO A 224 0.66 7.11 2.49
CA PRO A 224 -0.14 6.53 3.57
C PRO A 224 0.32 5.08 3.82
N LEU A 225 0.84 4.76 5.00
CA LEU A 225 1.38 3.42 5.28
C LEU A 225 0.31 2.35 5.45
N GLY A 226 -0.85 2.72 6.00
CA GLY A 226 -2.02 1.84 6.10
C GLY A 226 -2.45 1.32 4.74
N GLY A 227 -2.36 2.14 3.68
CA GLY A 227 -2.54 1.67 2.30
C GLY A 227 -4.00 1.45 1.87
N GLY A 228 -4.96 2.12 2.52
CA GLY A 228 -6.38 2.11 2.16
C GLY A 228 -7.27 1.69 3.33
N VAL A 229 -8.49 1.24 3.02
CA VAL A 229 -9.45 0.73 4.01
C VAL A 229 -8.79 -0.34 4.89
N PRO A 230 -8.86 -0.24 6.23
CA PRO A 230 -8.13 -1.12 7.16
C PRO A 230 -8.30 -2.62 6.87
N THR A 231 -9.52 -3.06 6.52
CA THR A 231 -9.83 -4.47 6.22
C THR A 231 -9.01 -4.99 5.03
N THR A 232 -9.08 -4.34 3.88
CA THR A 232 -8.33 -4.74 2.67
C THR A 232 -6.82 -4.67 2.89
N SER A 233 -6.38 -3.68 3.65
CA SER A 233 -4.97 -3.44 3.96
C SER A 233 -4.39 -4.52 4.89
N ARG A 234 -5.11 -4.87 5.96
CA ARG A 234 -4.76 -5.98 6.87
C ARG A 234 -4.67 -7.28 6.10
N ALA A 235 -5.69 -7.61 5.30
CA ALA A 235 -5.68 -8.83 4.51
C ALA A 235 -4.49 -8.89 3.55
N LEU A 236 -4.30 -7.84 2.74
CA LEU A 236 -3.25 -7.83 1.73
C LEU A 236 -1.86 -7.90 2.34
N TYR A 237 -1.57 -6.98 3.24
CA TYR A 237 -0.20 -6.73 3.61
C TYR A 237 0.26 -7.61 4.76
N SER A 238 -0.59 -7.91 5.75
CA SER A 238 -0.23 -8.85 6.82
C SER A 238 0.05 -10.25 6.26
N ALA A 239 -0.81 -10.74 5.36
CA ALA A 239 -0.59 -12.03 4.69
C ALA A 239 0.67 -12.04 3.82
N LYS A 240 0.93 -10.95 3.09
CA LYS A 240 2.11 -10.86 2.22
C LYS A 240 3.42 -10.68 2.98
N GLU A 241 3.43 -9.99 4.10
CA GLU A 241 4.59 -9.87 4.98
C GLU A 241 4.83 -11.19 5.72
N TYR A 242 3.77 -11.88 6.14
CA TYR A 242 3.83 -13.21 6.74
C TYR A 242 4.53 -14.24 5.85
N VAL A 243 4.02 -14.46 4.63
CA VAL A 243 4.62 -15.42 3.68
C VAL A 243 6.06 -15.04 3.33
N TRP A 244 6.34 -13.73 3.26
CA TRP A 244 7.68 -13.25 2.95
C TRP A 244 8.67 -13.45 4.11
N ASP A 245 8.26 -13.23 5.36
CA ASP A 245 9.08 -13.49 6.54
C ASP A 245 9.38 -14.98 6.70
N LEU A 246 8.37 -15.84 6.55
CA LEU A 246 8.56 -17.30 6.52
C LEU A 246 9.56 -17.71 5.45
N ARG A 247 9.41 -17.20 4.22
CA ARG A 247 10.34 -17.52 3.13
C ARG A 247 11.78 -17.12 3.47
N ARG A 248 11.98 -15.97 4.10
CA ARG A 248 13.32 -15.47 4.45
C ARG A 248 14.01 -16.29 5.52
N ARG A 249 13.24 -16.79 6.48
CA ARG A 249 13.75 -17.49 7.67
C ARG A 249 13.59 -19.01 7.54
N ARG A 250 13.19 -19.51 6.36
CA ARG A 250 12.82 -20.91 6.18
C ARG A 250 13.98 -21.83 6.60
N PRO A 251 13.74 -22.81 7.47
CA PRO A 251 14.77 -23.78 7.86
C PRO A 251 15.04 -24.79 6.73
N GLY A 252 14.02 -25.07 5.91
CA GLY A 252 14.10 -26.05 4.83
C GLY A 252 14.83 -25.57 3.58
N ARG A 253 15.49 -26.51 2.89
CA ARG A 253 16.03 -26.31 1.53
C ARG A 253 15.04 -26.67 0.42
N ALA A 254 13.81 -27.06 0.77
CA ALA A 254 12.77 -27.42 -0.19
C ALA A 254 12.67 -26.36 -1.30
N SER A 255 12.65 -26.85 -2.53
CA SER A 255 12.39 -26.03 -3.70
C SER A 255 10.98 -25.44 -3.61
N PRO A 256 10.73 -24.30 -4.26
CA PRO A 256 9.39 -23.70 -4.27
C PRO A 256 8.30 -24.68 -4.75
N ALA A 257 8.61 -25.55 -5.71
CA ALA A 257 7.67 -26.56 -6.22
C ALA A 257 7.38 -27.66 -5.19
N GLU A 258 8.39 -28.10 -4.42
CA GLU A 258 8.20 -29.07 -3.34
C GLU A 258 7.33 -28.49 -2.22
N THR A 259 7.54 -27.22 -1.85
CA THR A 259 6.66 -26.54 -0.87
C THR A 259 5.21 -26.54 -1.31
N LEU A 260 4.91 -26.24 -2.59
CA LEU A 260 3.53 -26.29 -3.08
C LEU A 260 2.95 -27.69 -3.05
N ARG A 261 3.71 -28.71 -3.49
CA ARG A 261 3.24 -30.10 -3.46
C ARG A 261 2.97 -30.57 -2.04
N ALA A 262 3.86 -30.26 -1.10
CA ALA A 262 3.69 -30.58 0.31
C ALA A 262 2.43 -29.91 0.88
N LEU A 263 2.20 -28.64 0.56
CA LEU A 263 0.99 -27.94 1.00
C LEU A 263 -0.28 -28.55 0.40
N ALA A 264 -0.30 -28.83 -0.91
CA ALA A 264 -1.46 -29.42 -1.58
C ALA A 264 -1.78 -30.82 -1.06
N ALA A 265 -0.76 -31.60 -0.68
CA ALA A 265 -0.95 -32.92 -0.07
C ALA A 265 -1.49 -32.83 1.37
N ALA A 266 -1.05 -31.83 2.14
CA ALA A 266 -1.42 -31.67 3.55
C ALA A 266 -2.75 -30.93 3.76
N GLU A 267 -3.12 -30.02 2.85
CA GLU A 267 -4.28 -29.14 2.97
C GLU A 267 -5.17 -29.23 1.72
N PRO A 268 -6.23 -30.06 1.74
CA PRO A 268 -7.18 -30.17 0.62
C PRO A 268 -7.81 -28.82 0.24
N ASP A 269 -8.01 -27.94 1.22
CA ASP A 269 -8.51 -26.58 1.03
C ASP A 269 -7.60 -25.73 0.11
N PHE A 270 -6.28 -25.96 0.16
CA PHE A 270 -5.33 -25.29 -0.73
C PHE A 270 -5.40 -25.86 -2.14
N ALA A 271 -5.52 -27.18 -2.29
CA ALA A 271 -5.66 -27.83 -3.59
C ALA A 271 -6.90 -27.32 -4.32
N ALA A 272 -8.05 -27.28 -3.64
CA ALA A 272 -9.29 -26.71 -4.18
C ALA A 272 -9.13 -25.22 -4.54
N PHE A 273 -8.44 -24.42 -3.72
CA PHE A 273 -8.16 -23.02 -4.03
C PHE A 273 -7.34 -22.87 -5.32
N ALA A 274 -6.31 -23.70 -5.51
CA ALA A 274 -5.45 -23.66 -6.68
C ALA A 274 -6.21 -23.98 -7.99
N GLU A 275 -7.28 -24.74 -7.90
CA GLU A 275 -8.13 -25.15 -9.04
C GLU A 275 -9.31 -24.20 -9.27
N SER A 276 -9.71 -23.42 -8.26
CA SER A 276 -10.91 -22.55 -8.23
C SER A 276 -11.06 -21.50 -9.35
N GLY A 277 -10.00 -21.19 -10.08
CA GLY A 277 -10.02 -20.11 -11.07
C GLY A 277 -9.76 -18.70 -10.50
N LEU A 278 -9.65 -18.52 -9.17
CA LEU A 278 -9.32 -17.22 -8.55
C LEU A 278 -7.92 -16.71 -8.91
N THR A 279 -7.02 -17.61 -9.34
CA THR A 279 -5.66 -17.27 -9.77
C THR A 279 -5.39 -17.76 -11.18
N GLY A 280 -4.64 -16.98 -11.96
CA GLY A 280 -4.33 -17.30 -13.35
C GLY A 280 -3.18 -18.29 -13.50
N PRO A 281 -3.05 -18.96 -14.67
CA PRO A 281 -2.05 -20.02 -14.88
C PRO A 281 -0.61 -19.60 -14.60
N ALA A 282 -0.24 -18.35 -14.92
CA ALA A 282 1.12 -17.86 -14.67
C ALA A 282 1.40 -17.60 -13.18
N LEU A 283 0.40 -17.22 -12.38
CA LEU A 283 0.56 -17.08 -10.93
C LEU A 283 0.71 -18.46 -10.27
N ARG A 284 -0.04 -19.46 -10.75
CA ARG A 284 0.04 -20.86 -10.29
C ARG A 284 1.44 -21.47 -10.42
N ARG A 285 2.23 -21.00 -11.37
CA ARG A 285 3.64 -21.42 -11.55
C ARG A 285 4.59 -20.80 -10.51
N ASN A 286 4.16 -19.79 -9.76
CA ASN A 286 4.96 -19.11 -8.76
C ASN A 286 4.49 -19.49 -7.35
N ALA A 287 5.18 -20.44 -6.73
CA ALA A 287 4.90 -20.94 -5.39
C ALA A 287 4.68 -19.85 -4.35
N TRP A 288 5.58 -18.87 -4.28
CA TRP A 288 5.48 -17.81 -3.28
C TRP A 288 4.26 -16.92 -3.50
N ARG A 289 3.90 -16.66 -4.76
CA ARG A 289 2.69 -15.90 -5.07
C ARG A 289 1.42 -16.70 -4.81
N MET A 290 1.44 -18.02 -5.04
CA MET A 290 0.32 -18.89 -4.67
C MET A 290 0.07 -18.92 -3.17
N LEU A 291 1.14 -19.00 -2.36
CA LEU A 291 1.02 -18.92 -0.90
C LEU A 291 0.51 -17.55 -0.44
N GLU A 292 1.06 -16.45 -1.00
CA GLU A 292 0.54 -15.11 -0.74
C GLU A 292 -0.94 -15.00 -1.12
N ALA A 293 -1.33 -15.48 -2.30
CA ALA A 293 -2.70 -15.45 -2.79
C ALA A 293 -3.65 -16.25 -1.90
N TRP A 294 -3.26 -17.45 -1.48
CA TRP A 294 -4.08 -18.30 -0.61
C TRP A 294 -4.24 -17.69 0.79
N CYS A 295 -3.16 -17.21 1.40
CA CYS A 295 -3.25 -16.51 2.69
C CYS A 295 -4.16 -15.27 2.58
N VAL A 296 -4.01 -14.45 1.53
CA VAL A 296 -4.89 -13.28 1.29
C VAL A 296 -6.33 -13.72 1.11
N ALA A 297 -6.60 -14.77 0.34
CA ALA A 297 -7.96 -15.24 0.08
C ALA A 297 -8.65 -15.77 1.34
N THR A 298 -7.91 -16.47 2.20
CA THR A 298 -8.45 -16.98 3.46
C THR A 298 -8.65 -15.86 4.49
N VAL A 299 -7.68 -14.96 4.66
CA VAL A 299 -7.77 -13.84 5.63
C VAL A 299 -8.87 -12.84 5.26
N SER A 300 -8.99 -12.52 3.96
CA SER A 300 -10.06 -11.64 3.44
C SER A 300 -11.43 -12.30 3.38
N GLY A 301 -11.50 -13.63 3.50
CA GLY A 301 -12.73 -14.39 3.32
C GLY A 301 -13.20 -14.51 1.88
N ALA A 302 -12.38 -14.17 0.88
CA ALA A 302 -12.63 -14.45 -0.53
C ALA A 302 -12.72 -15.95 -0.84
N TRP A 303 -12.03 -16.80 -0.06
CA TRP A 303 -12.05 -18.24 -0.21
C TRP A 303 -12.84 -18.94 0.91
N ARG A 304 -14.06 -19.35 0.58
CA ARG A 304 -15.01 -20.03 1.48
C ARG A 304 -15.70 -21.18 0.75
N PRO A 305 -15.07 -22.37 0.66
CA PRO A 305 -15.71 -23.54 0.06
C PRO A 305 -16.97 -23.93 0.84
N ASP A 306 -16.99 -23.71 2.16
CA ASP A 306 -18.15 -23.94 3.03
C ASP A 306 -18.75 -22.61 3.51
N ALA A 307 -19.75 -22.09 2.79
CA ALA A 307 -20.37 -20.80 3.06
C ALA A 307 -21.01 -20.67 4.47
N ALA A 308 -21.26 -21.79 5.16
CA ALA A 308 -21.94 -21.85 6.45
C ALA A 308 -21.03 -21.62 7.69
N ALA A 309 -19.70 -21.65 7.55
CA ALA A 309 -18.82 -21.88 8.71
C ALA A 309 -18.36 -20.63 9.49
N GLU A 310 -18.34 -19.42 8.90
CA GLU A 310 -17.81 -18.23 9.59
C GLU A 310 -18.58 -16.94 9.22
N ALA A 311 -19.22 -16.33 10.23
CA ALA A 311 -20.03 -15.11 10.06
C ALA A 311 -19.21 -13.92 9.52
N GLU A 312 -17.96 -13.75 9.96
CA GLU A 312 -17.10 -12.60 9.62
C GLU A 312 -15.65 -13.01 9.26
N PRO A 313 -15.06 -12.46 8.17
CA PRO A 313 -13.66 -12.66 7.81
C PRO A 313 -12.65 -12.20 8.88
N SER A 314 -11.44 -12.76 8.84
CA SER A 314 -10.36 -12.41 9.79
C SER A 314 -9.97 -10.92 9.70
N ALA A 315 -9.93 -10.37 8.49
CA ALA A 315 -9.56 -8.97 8.27
C ALA A 315 -10.57 -7.97 8.87
N ASP A 316 -11.85 -8.34 8.87
CA ASP A 316 -12.94 -7.53 9.42
C ASP A 316 -12.91 -7.58 10.96
N ARG A 317 -12.62 -8.76 11.52
CA ARG A 317 -12.50 -9.00 12.98
C ARG A 317 -11.19 -8.51 13.60
N ALA A 318 -10.22 -8.12 12.77
CA ALA A 318 -8.84 -7.84 13.20
C ALA A 318 -8.19 -9.01 13.98
N ALA A 319 -8.58 -10.24 13.68
CA ALA A 319 -8.10 -11.47 14.33
C ALA A 319 -8.23 -12.67 13.39
N LEU A 320 -7.31 -13.63 13.47
CA LEU A 320 -7.36 -14.87 12.70
C LEU A 320 -8.55 -15.71 13.12
N THR A 321 -9.39 -16.09 12.16
CA THR A 321 -10.37 -17.15 12.33
C THR A 321 -9.68 -18.52 12.41
N PRO A 322 -10.32 -19.56 12.96
CA PRO A 322 -9.73 -20.91 13.00
C PRO A 322 -9.28 -21.39 11.61
N ARG A 323 -10.03 -21.09 10.55
CA ARG A 323 -9.65 -21.41 9.17
C ARG A 323 -8.38 -20.67 8.74
N ALA A 324 -8.33 -19.35 8.94
CA ALA A 324 -7.17 -18.55 8.56
C ALA A 324 -5.90 -18.92 9.35
N ARG A 325 -6.05 -19.28 10.63
CA ARG A 325 -4.98 -19.81 11.46
C ARG A 325 -4.44 -21.13 10.93
N ARG A 326 -5.32 -22.10 10.63
CA ARG A 326 -4.91 -23.38 10.01
C ARG A 326 -4.15 -23.16 8.70
N ALA A 327 -4.66 -22.30 7.83
CA ALA A 327 -4.01 -21.97 6.56
C ALA A 327 -2.62 -21.33 6.75
N ALA A 328 -2.50 -20.41 7.72
CA ALA A 328 -1.22 -19.81 8.06
C ALA A 328 -0.21 -20.85 8.57
N GLU A 329 -0.60 -21.68 9.54
CA GLU A 329 0.27 -22.73 10.08
C GLU A 329 0.68 -23.75 9.00
N ALA A 330 -0.25 -24.13 8.12
CA ALA A 330 0.05 -25.04 7.02
C ALA A 330 1.06 -24.46 6.04
N CYS A 331 0.97 -23.17 5.71
CA CYS A 331 1.99 -22.48 4.92
C CYS A 331 3.37 -22.58 5.57
N ALA A 332 3.46 -22.39 6.89
CA ALA A 332 4.72 -22.50 7.62
C ALA A 332 5.24 -23.95 7.59
N ARG A 333 4.40 -24.94 7.93
CA ARG A 333 4.79 -26.36 7.86
C ARG A 333 5.28 -26.77 6.47
N ALA A 334 4.61 -26.35 5.41
CA ALA A 334 5.03 -26.61 4.04
C ALA A 334 6.39 -25.98 3.67
N MET A 335 6.80 -24.93 4.37
CA MET A 335 8.15 -24.33 4.25
C MET A 335 9.19 -24.98 5.17
N GLY A 336 8.83 -26.04 5.89
CA GLY A 336 9.72 -26.84 6.73
C GLY A 336 9.78 -26.41 8.20
N TYR A 337 8.91 -25.52 8.66
CA TYR A 337 8.82 -25.15 10.08
C TYR A 337 8.19 -26.26 10.91
N GLY A 338 8.66 -26.45 12.15
CA GLY A 338 8.04 -27.36 13.11
C GLY A 338 6.66 -26.86 13.57
N GLN A 339 5.86 -27.75 14.19
CA GLN A 339 4.49 -27.41 14.63
C GLN A 339 4.45 -26.20 15.58
N ALA A 340 5.36 -26.15 16.57
CA ALA A 340 5.43 -25.03 17.51
C ALA A 340 5.86 -23.72 16.83
N GLU A 341 6.80 -23.78 15.88
CA GLU A 341 7.26 -22.60 15.13
C GLU A 341 6.18 -22.08 14.19
N ALA A 342 5.42 -22.98 13.57
CA ALA A 342 4.28 -22.67 12.72
C ALA A 342 3.16 -21.96 13.52
N ALA A 343 2.82 -22.48 14.70
CA ALA A 343 1.86 -21.86 15.61
C ALA A 343 2.32 -20.46 16.03
N ALA A 344 3.58 -20.31 16.45
CA ALA A 344 4.17 -19.02 16.81
C ALA A 344 4.21 -18.05 15.62
N ALA A 345 4.36 -18.55 14.39
CA ALA A 345 4.29 -17.71 13.19
C ALA A 345 2.86 -17.22 12.93
N ALA A 346 1.85 -18.07 13.11
CA ALA A 346 0.45 -17.69 13.01
C ALA A 346 0.06 -16.67 14.09
N ASP A 347 0.58 -16.78 15.32
CA ASP A 347 0.36 -15.78 16.38
C ASP A 347 0.91 -14.40 16.02
N ARG A 348 2.07 -14.35 15.36
CA ARG A 348 2.62 -13.09 14.84
C ARG A 348 1.74 -12.48 13.73
N LEU A 349 1.16 -13.32 12.87
CA LEU A 349 0.19 -12.86 11.87
C LEU A 349 -1.08 -12.32 12.55
N ASP A 350 -1.55 -12.98 13.60
CA ASP A 350 -2.71 -12.53 14.39
C ASP A 350 -2.46 -11.18 15.06
N GLU A 351 -1.29 -10.99 15.70
CA GLU A 351 -0.86 -9.69 16.24
C GLU A 351 -0.84 -8.61 15.15
N GLU A 352 -0.36 -8.96 13.96
CA GLU A 352 -0.27 -8.05 12.82
C GLU A 352 -1.65 -7.65 12.26
N LEU A 353 -2.67 -8.52 12.37
CA LEU A 353 -4.04 -8.19 11.97
C LEU A 353 -4.74 -7.23 12.93
N ARG A 354 -4.34 -7.20 14.21
CA ARG A 354 -4.90 -6.29 15.22
C ARG A 354 -4.44 -4.84 15.03
N ARG A 355 -3.34 -4.64 14.30
CA ARG A 355 -2.81 -3.30 14.01
C ARG A 355 -3.75 -2.53 13.08
N GLU A 356 -3.86 -1.23 13.31
CA GLU A 356 -4.54 -0.34 12.38
C GLU A 356 -3.73 -0.17 11.09
N THR A 357 -2.42 0.09 11.25
CA THR A 357 -1.47 0.14 10.15
C THR A 357 -0.57 -1.09 10.19
N PRO A 358 -0.82 -2.10 9.33
CA PRO A 358 0.06 -3.25 9.30
C PRO A 358 1.46 -2.85 8.81
N TYR A 359 2.43 -3.61 9.23
CA TYR A 359 3.82 -3.46 8.91
C TYR A 359 4.08 -3.59 7.41
N ARG A 360 5.13 -2.93 6.94
CA ARG A 360 5.48 -2.83 5.51
C ARG A 360 6.97 -3.06 5.30
N LEU A 361 7.54 -4.09 5.92
CA LEU A 361 8.99 -4.33 5.85
C LEU A 361 9.50 -4.37 4.40
N ARG A 362 8.73 -5.00 3.50
CA ARG A 362 9.12 -5.09 2.08
C ARG A 362 9.23 -3.71 1.44
N LEU A 363 8.34 -2.79 1.77
CA LEU A 363 8.40 -1.41 1.29
C LEU A 363 9.66 -0.72 1.81
N PHE A 364 9.92 -0.79 3.12
CA PHE A 364 11.11 -0.20 3.72
C PHE A 364 12.40 -0.79 3.14
N ARG A 365 12.46 -2.11 2.90
CA ARG A 365 13.60 -2.76 2.23
C ARG A 365 13.78 -2.32 0.77
N VAL A 366 12.69 -2.07 0.05
CA VAL A 366 12.77 -1.49 -1.30
C VAL A 366 13.33 -0.08 -1.24
N ILE A 367 12.84 0.76 -0.33
CA ILE A 367 13.29 2.14 -0.15
C ILE A 367 14.79 2.14 0.22
N ALA A 368 15.15 1.41 1.26
CA ALA A 368 16.52 1.14 1.68
C ALA A 368 17.46 0.70 0.54
N GLY A 369 17.15 -0.45 -0.07
CA GLY A 369 18.03 -1.11 -1.01
C GLY A 369 18.10 -0.44 -2.37
N ARG A 370 17.09 0.35 -2.75
CA ARG A 370 17.05 1.02 -4.07
C ARG A 370 17.26 2.53 -4.00
N VAL A 371 16.87 3.19 -2.90
CA VAL A 371 16.96 4.65 -2.74
C VAL A 371 18.16 5.02 -1.87
N ALA A 372 18.17 4.63 -0.60
CA ALA A 372 19.14 5.09 0.39
C ALA A 372 20.60 4.75 0.01
N ARG A 373 20.81 3.64 -0.72
CA ARG A 373 22.12 3.27 -1.28
C ARG A 373 22.71 4.27 -2.29
N ARG A 374 21.88 5.12 -2.90
CA ARG A 374 22.29 6.04 -3.97
C ARG A 374 22.13 7.51 -3.61
N ARG A 375 21.28 7.81 -2.63
CA ARG A 375 20.97 9.17 -2.20
C ARG A 375 20.44 9.14 -0.77
N PRO A 376 20.86 10.08 0.10
CA PRO A 376 20.25 10.21 1.41
C PRO A 376 18.74 10.43 1.31
N LEU A 377 17.98 9.86 2.24
CA LEU A 377 16.52 9.97 2.28
C LEU A 377 16.09 10.50 3.63
N VAL A 378 15.52 11.70 3.67
CA VAL A 378 14.86 12.23 4.87
C VAL A 378 13.44 11.68 4.94
N ILE A 379 13.11 11.08 6.07
CA ILE A 379 11.80 10.52 6.39
C ILE A 379 11.18 11.38 7.49
N VAL A 380 9.98 11.89 7.23
CA VAL A 380 9.22 12.70 8.20
C VAL A 380 7.90 11.98 8.50
N PRO A 381 7.70 11.48 9.73
CA PRO A 381 6.44 10.87 10.13
C PRO A 381 5.34 11.93 10.37
N LEU A 382 4.12 11.63 9.95
CA LEU A 382 2.93 12.45 10.17
C LEU A 382 1.75 11.56 10.60
N ASN A 383 1.27 11.76 11.82
CA ASN A 383 0.24 10.93 12.44
C ASN A 383 -1.02 11.73 12.69
N HIS A 384 -2.09 11.01 12.99
CA HIS A 384 -3.25 11.56 13.65
C HIS A 384 -3.25 11.25 15.15
N GLY A 385 -3.77 12.18 15.95
CA GLY A 385 -4.08 11.96 17.36
C GLY A 385 -5.28 11.03 17.56
N ALA A 386 -5.30 10.31 18.67
CA ALA A 386 -6.46 9.52 19.09
C ALA A 386 -7.52 10.42 19.74
N PRO A 387 -8.80 10.01 19.78
CA PRO A 387 -9.82 10.78 20.49
C PRO A 387 -9.50 10.90 21.98
N PRO A 388 -9.81 12.03 22.63
CA PRO A 388 -10.50 13.21 22.08
C PRO A 388 -9.58 14.19 21.33
N ASP A 389 -8.27 14.04 21.41
CA ASP A 389 -7.26 14.94 20.86
C ASP A 389 -6.99 14.67 19.37
N MET A 390 -8.05 14.62 18.56
CA MET A 390 -7.91 14.49 17.11
C MET A 390 -7.13 15.68 16.55
N GLY A 391 -5.99 15.41 15.92
CA GLY A 391 -5.08 16.44 15.42
C GLY A 391 -3.92 15.86 14.63
N MET A 392 -3.07 16.73 14.07
CA MET A 392 -1.87 16.33 13.31
C MET A 392 -0.66 16.25 14.24
N VAL A 393 0.02 15.11 14.25
CA VAL A 393 1.18 14.87 15.12
C VAL A 393 2.39 14.56 14.25
N TRP A 394 3.38 15.46 14.23
CA TRP A 394 4.64 15.21 13.53
C TRP A 394 5.58 14.38 14.41
N GLY A 395 6.08 13.27 13.85
CA GLY A 395 7.09 12.44 14.51
C GLY A 395 8.50 13.00 14.39
N GLU A 396 9.44 12.38 15.09
CA GLU A 396 10.87 12.72 14.98
C GLU A 396 11.36 12.37 13.56
N PRO A 397 11.89 13.36 12.80
CA PRO A 397 12.44 13.07 11.48
C PRO A 397 13.73 12.26 11.60
N ALA A 398 13.99 11.42 10.61
CA ALA A 398 15.21 10.64 10.53
C ALA A 398 15.67 10.54 9.06
N ALA A 399 16.96 10.37 8.84
CA ALA A 399 17.52 10.20 7.52
C ALA A 399 18.23 8.87 7.36
N LEU A 400 17.98 8.20 6.23
CA LEU A 400 18.76 7.04 5.80
C LEU A 400 19.99 7.54 5.04
N VAL A 401 21.18 7.39 5.62
CA VAL A 401 22.44 7.93 5.08
C VAL A 401 23.34 6.77 4.65
N GLY A 402 23.12 6.26 3.44
CA GLY A 402 23.89 5.14 2.90
C GLY A 402 23.51 3.79 3.50
N ALA A 403 23.96 2.71 2.87
CA ALA A 403 23.74 1.35 3.37
C ALA A 403 24.90 0.42 3.00
N ARG A 404 25.29 -0.43 3.96
CA ARG A 404 26.31 -1.49 3.80
C ARG A 404 25.68 -2.83 4.16
N GLY A 405 25.54 -3.71 3.17
CA GLY A 405 24.84 -4.99 3.37
C GLY A 405 23.37 -4.79 3.77
N ASP A 406 23.00 -5.36 4.92
CA ASP A 406 21.68 -5.25 5.56
C ASP A 406 21.60 -4.14 6.64
N ALA A 407 22.70 -3.43 6.86
CA ALA A 407 22.78 -2.31 7.81
C ALA A 407 22.84 -0.97 7.08
N PHE A 408 22.43 0.07 7.78
CA PHE A 408 22.45 1.43 7.29
C PHE A 408 22.65 2.40 8.45
N GLU A 409 23.08 3.61 8.12
CA GLU A 409 23.26 4.67 9.11
C GLU A 409 22.01 5.55 9.14
N LEU A 410 21.44 5.70 10.33
CA LEU A 410 20.44 6.70 10.63
C LEU A 410 21.13 7.97 11.07
N ALA A 411 20.74 9.10 10.50
CA ALA A 411 21.03 10.41 11.07
C ALA A 411 19.75 11.02 11.62
N TYR A 412 19.85 11.64 12.77
CA TYR A 412 18.78 12.33 13.47
C TYR A 412 19.13 13.80 13.67
N PRO A 413 18.14 14.66 13.96
CA PRO A 413 18.40 16.03 14.39
C PRO A 413 19.38 16.08 15.56
N GLY A 414 20.25 17.11 15.57
CA GLY A 414 21.29 17.26 16.60
C GLY A 414 22.53 16.37 16.40
N GLY A 415 22.69 15.75 15.23
CA GLY A 415 23.91 15.01 14.85
C GLY A 415 24.00 13.59 15.40
N ARG A 416 22.97 13.10 16.11
CA ARG A 416 22.91 11.70 16.56
C ARG A 416 22.89 10.76 15.37
N ARG A 417 23.77 9.76 15.38
CA ARG A 417 23.91 8.74 14.34
C ARG A 417 23.87 7.34 14.92
N GLU A 418 23.14 6.44 14.26
CA GLU A 418 22.96 5.06 14.73
C GLU A 418 23.06 4.08 13.55
N ALA A 419 23.84 3.02 13.72
CA ALA A 419 23.86 1.91 12.77
C ALA A 419 22.79 0.89 13.16
N LEU A 420 21.77 0.72 12.31
CA LEU A 420 20.70 -0.26 12.52
C LEU A 420 20.55 -1.18 11.30
N SER A 421 20.03 -2.39 11.54
CA SER A 421 19.52 -3.22 10.44
C SER A 421 18.22 -2.63 9.90
N PHE A 422 17.93 -2.86 8.62
CA PHE A 422 16.67 -2.39 8.01
C PHE A 422 15.44 -2.89 8.75
N ASP A 423 15.48 -4.15 9.17
CA ASP A 423 14.37 -4.78 9.86
C ASP A 423 14.16 -4.14 11.24
N ALA A 424 15.24 -3.86 11.98
CA ALA A 424 15.16 -3.18 13.29
C ALA A 424 14.61 -1.76 13.15
N PHE A 425 15.12 -0.98 12.20
CA PHE A 425 14.64 0.38 11.96
C PHE A 425 13.18 0.39 11.58
N ALA A 426 12.78 -0.37 10.56
CA ALA A 426 11.40 -0.30 10.10
C ALA A 426 10.44 -0.70 11.23
N ARG A 427 10.77 -1.71 12.05
CA ARG A 427 9.95 -2.10 13.21
C ARG A 427 9.90 -1.01 14.27
N ALA A 428 11.03 -0.42 14.62
CA ALA A 428 11.11 0.66 15.61
C ALA A 428 10.38 1.92 15.11
N PHE A 429 10.59 2.29 13.85
CA PHE A 429 9.99 3.45 13.21
C PHE A 429 8.48 3.35 13.17
N VAL A 430 7.95 2.22 12.69
CA VAL A 430 6.49 1.99 12.65
C VAL A 430 5.92 2.01 14.06
N ARG A 431 6.51 1.29 15.02
CA ARG A 431 6.02 1.26 16.40
C ARG A 431 6.08 2.61 17.11
N LYS A 432 7.12 3.42 16.89
CA LYS A 432 7.29 4.72 17.54
C LYS A 432 6.43 5.80 16.91
N ASN A 433 6.25 5.74 15.59
CA ASN A 433 5.71 6.84 14.83
C ASN A 433 4.43 6.49 14.09
N LEU A 434 3.79 5.33 14.30
CA LEU A 434 2.48 5.03 13.71
C LEU A 434 1.70 4.19 14.74
N PRO A 435 0.51 4.66 15.17
CA PRO A 435 -0.36 3.91 16.07
C PRO A 435 -0.85 2.57 15.50
#